data_AF-A0A7C3VSB9-F1
#
_entry.id   AF-A0A7C3VSB9-F1
#
_cell.length_a   1.000
_cell.length_b   1.000
_cell.length_c   1.000
_cell.angle_alpha   90.00
_cell.angle_beta   90.00
_cell.angle_gamma   90.00
#
_symmetry.space_group_name_H-M   'P 1'
#
loop_
_entity.id
_entity.type
_entity.pdbx_description
1 polymer ?
#
loop_
_entity_poly.entity_id
_entity_poly.type
_entity_poly.pdbx_seq_one_letter_code
_entity_poly.pdbx_strand_id
1 'polypeptide(L)'
;MTKYLCSGLLMLLNCVVLAANVNVRDFGAAADGKTDDTDAIVKAIESAGFGGTVSFPMGTYRVTRTLTIKGVHLLGNCAGGFPSDADVMPGIIVSHTTGPCIECRDWSSVHGLAFRYESVDWEKPTRYPPTILLAGNGISISNVKIWGAYDAIIADGKSNIGRVNLENIFLPEVVNTGVYLTRAYDIPTMRNVEVFCTNKHFLEHGIGFKMGRLDELHASNCFVIGAHTGFLFEEDKGPDGGSTYGGLFNCSTDACVYGYVVNSGARLRVTNGSYLNHFIAFRVSNPNATLVVDGAIIQANGDHAIQITDCGNVIFSACRIQKAFKNASAYGMHITGGKNIVITGCTFDAFGPGVFLGGKASKVTVTNCIFEGEDFPKVEDRLD
;
A
#
# COMPACT_ATOMS: atom_id res chain seq x y z
N MET A 1 10.51 -25.02 -72.83
CA MET A 1 9.78 -25.45 -71.61
C MET A 1 10.31 -24.62 -70.46
N THR A 2 9.67 -23.49 -70.19
CA THR A 2 10.13 -22.52 -69.18
C THR A 2 8.95 -22.29 -68.24
N LYS A 3 9.03 -22.83 -67.02
CA LYS A 3 8.05 -22.58 -65.96
C LYS A 3 8.49 -21.31 -65.22
N TYR A 4 7.72 -20.23 -65.33
CA TYR A 4 7.79 -19.11 -64.39
C TYR A 4 6.80 -19.39 -63.26
N LEU A 5 7.33 -19.61 -62.07
CA LEU A 5 6.57 -19.73 -60.83
C LEU A 5 6.23 -18.31 -60.36
N CYS A 6 4.95 -17.93 -60.40
CA CYS A 6 4.48 -16.71 -59.76
C CYS A 6 4.58 -16.87 -58.23
N SER A 7 5.56 -16.19 -57.64
CA SER A 7 5.63 -15.94 -56.21
C SER A 7 4.57 -14.90 -55.84
N GLY A 8 3.49 -15.35 -55.22
CA GLY A 8 2.49 -14.47 -54.61
C GLY A 8 3.05 -13.87 -53.31
N LEU A 9 3.43 -12.60 -53.36
CA LEU A 9 3.74 -11.81 -52.18
C LEU A 9 2.44 -11.53 -51.43
N LEU A 10 2.15 -12.32 -50.39
CA LEU A 10 1.07 -12.03 -49.45
C LEU A 10 1.50 -10.83 -48.58
N MET A 11 1.08 -9.62 -48.97
CA MET A 11 1.15 -8.46 -48.08
C MET A 11 0.23 -8.70 -46.89
N LEU A 12 0.81 -9.14 -45.77
CA LEU A 12 0.20 -8.97 -44.46
C LEU A 12 0.07 -7.45 -44.24
N LEU A 13 -1.11 -6.89 -44.48
CA LEU A 13 -1.47 -5.61 -43.89
C LEU A 13 -1.40 -5.81 -42.38
N ASN A 14 -0.29 -5.39 -41.78
CA ASN A 14 -0.30 -5.00 -40.37
C ASN A 14 -1.30 -3.85 -40.28
N CYS A 15 -2.55 -4.17 -39.99
CA CYS A 15 -3.51 -3.20 -39.51
C CYS A 15 -2.96 -2.70 -38.18
N VAL A 16 -2.19 -1.61 -38.23
CA VAL A 16 -1.88 -0.82 -37.06
C VAL A 16 -3.22 -0.32 -36.57
N VAL A 17 -3.81 -1.00 -35.60
CA VAL A 17 -4.93 -0.45 -34.85
C VAL A 17 -4.35 0.78 -34.15
N LEU A 18 -4.62 1.95 -34.74
CA LEU A 18 -4.23 3.22 -34.17
C LEU A 18 -4.84 3.30 -32.76
N ALA A 19 -4.03 3.73 -31.79
CA ALA A 19 -4.52 4.07 -30.46
C ALA A 19 -5.75 4.99 -30.60
N ALA A 20 -6.90 4.51 -30.14
CA ALA A 20 -8.16 5.22 -30.25
C ALA A 20 -8.61 5.72 -28.86
N ASN A 21 -9.23 6.91 -28.84
CA ASN A 21 -9.95 7.41 -27.68
C ASN A 21 -11.42 7.11 -27.89
N VAL A 22 -11.99 6.21 -27.09
CA VAL A 22 -13.35 5.70 -27.27
C VAL A 22 -14.16 5.87 -26.00
N ASN A 23 -15.47 6.08 -26.12
CA ASN A 23 -16.38 6.24 -25.00
C ASN A 23 -17.16 4.96 -24.75
N VAL A 24 -17.22 4.47 -23.50
CA VAL A 24 -17.97 3.25 -23.15
C VAL A 24 -19.45 3.31 -23.57
N ARG A 25 -20.05 4.51 -23.63
CA ARG A 25 -21.45 4.69 -24.07
C ARG A 25 -21.65 4.41 -25.56
N ASP A 26 -20.62 4.60 -26.39
CA ASP A 26 -20.69 4.30 -27.83
C ASP A 26 -20.80 2.78 -28.07
N PHE A 27 -20.47 1.97 -27.06
CA PHE A 27 -20.57 0.50 -27.08
C PHE A 27 -21.80 -0.03 -26.32
N GLY A 28 -22.69 0.88 -25.88
CA GLY A 28 -23.97 0.53 -25.26
C GLY A 28 -23.95 0.48 -23.73
N ALA A 29 -22.92 1.02 -23.06
CA ALA A 29 -22.95 1.14 -21.60
C ALA A 29 -24.06 2.11 -21.17
N ALA A 30 -24.97 1.65 -20.31
CA ALA A 30 -26.10 2.41 -19.78
C ALA A 30 -25.68 3.35 -18.66
N ALA A 31 -24.73 2.93 -17.81
CA ALA A 31 -24.24 3.70 -16.67
C ALA A 31 -25.34 4.09 -15.65
N ASP A 32 -26.33 3.21 -15.45
CA ASP A 32 -27.52 3.42 -14.60
C ASP A 32 -27.44 2.68 -13.24
N GLY A 33 -26.33 2.00 -12.96
CA GLY A 33 -26.07 1.19 -11.77
C GLY A 33 -26.81 -0.15 -11.72
N LYS A 34 -27.58 -0.49 -12.75
CA LYS A 34 -28.47 -1.67 -12.78
C LYS A 34 -28.18 -2.58 -13.95
N THR A 35 -28.09 -2.01 -15.14
CA THR A 35 -27.77 -2.72 -16.38
C THR A 35 -26.34 -3.23 -16.31
N ASP A 36 -26.12 -4.48 -16.71
CA ASP A 36 -24.77 -5.04 -16.79
C ASP A 36 -24.01 -4.39 -17.95
N ASP A 37 -23.05 -3.51 -17.61
CA ASP A 37 -22.25 -2.75 -18.57
C ASP A 37 -21.01 -3.51 -19.04
N THR A 38 -20.78 -4.74 -18.55
CA THR A 38 -19.50 -5.43 -18.71
C THR A 38 -19.15 -5.65 -20.18
N ASP A 39 -20.10 -6.12 -21.00
CA ASP A 39 -19.84 -6.40 -22.41
C ASP A 39 -19.59 -5.13 -23.22
N ALA A 40 -20.24 -4.02 -22.88
CA ALA A 40 -19.99 -2.74 -23.53
C ALA A 40 -18.57 -2.23 -23.21
N ILE A 41 -18.14 -2.37 -21.95
CA ILE A 41 -16.80 -1.96 -21.53
C ILE A 41 -15.73 -2.84 -22.18
N VAL A 42 -15.93 -4.16 -22.25
CA VAL A 42 -15.00 -5.08 -22.95
C VAL A 42 -14.83 -4.70 -24.41
N LYS A 43 -15.93 -4.44 -25.14
CA LYS A 43 -15.88 -3.99 -26.53
C LYS A 43 -15.14 -2.65 -26.68
N ALA A 44 -15.33 -1.73 -25.74
CA ALA A 44 -14.61 -0.45 -25.73
C ALA A 44 -13.09 -0.67 -25.54
N ILE A 45 -12.69 -1.55 -24.62
CA ILE A 45 -11.28 -1.92 -24.39
C ILE A 45 -10.67 -2.53 -25.65
N GLU A 46 -11.36 -3.48 -26.29
CA GLU A 46 -10.91 -4.11 -27.53
C GLU A 46 -10.79 -3.09 -28.67
N SER A 47 -11.74 -2.16 -28.77
CA SER A 47 -11.76 -1.12 -29.80
C SER A 47 -10.70 -0.04 -29.59
N ALA A 48 -10.33 0.28 -28.35
CA ALA A 48 -9.30 1.27 -28.04
C ALA A 48 -7.92 0.81 -28.57
N GLY A 49 -7.64 -0.50 -28.45
CA GLY A 49 -6.39 -1.10 -28.87
C GLY A 49 -5.17 -0.63 -28.05
N PHE A 50 -3.99 -1.13 -28.39
CA PHE A 50 -2.75 -0.79 -27.71
C PHE A 50 -2.44 0.72 -27.83
N GLY A 51 -2.15 1.36 -26.70
CA GLY A 51 -1.96 2.81 -26.54
C GLY A 51 -3.28 3.61 -26.47
N GLY A 52 -4.43 2.96 -26.61
CA GLY A 52 -5.74 3.61 -26.64
C GLY A 52 -6.30 3.94 -25.25
N THR A 53 -7.31 4.80 -25.24
CA THR A 53 -8.01 5.24 -24.02
C THR A 53 -9.50 4.91 -24.10
N VAL A 54 -10.04 4.36 -23.03
CA VAL A 54 -11.47 4.14 -22.81
C VAL A 54 -11.96 5.16 -21.79
N SER A 55 -12.77 6.13 -22.24
CA SER A 55 -13.34 7.16 -21.39
C SER A 55 -14.64 6.72 -20.72
N PHE A 56 -14.79 7.03 -19.43
CA PHE A 56 -15.98 6.82 -18.61
C PHE A 56 -16.62 8.17 -18.27
N PRO A 57 -17.68 8.59 -18.98
CA PRO A 57 -18.49 9.73 -18.56
C PRO A 57 -19.14 9.48 -17.19
N MET A 58 -19.51 10.55 -16.48
CA MET A 58 -20.24 10.45 -15.22
C MET A 58 -21.47 9.54 -15.35
N GLY A 59 -21.57 8.59 -14.42
CA GLY A 59 -22.59 7.55 -14.35
C GLY A 59 -22.10 6.41 -13.44
N THR A 60 -22.97 5.42 -13.22
CA THR A 60 -22.66 4.26 -12.38
C THR A 60 -22.71 3.00 -13.24
N TYR A 61 -21.58 2.33 -13.41
CA TYR A 61 -21.44 1.18 -14.28
C TYR A 61 -21.46 -0.11 -13.46
N ARG A 62 -22.30 -1.08 -13.82
CA ARG A 62 -22.32 -2.38 -13.13
C ARG A 62 -21.43 -3.37 -13.87
N VAL A 63 -20.46 -3.96 -13.17
CA VAL A 63 -19.54 -4.95 -13.73
C VAL A 63 -19.73 -6.30 -13.04
N THR A 64 -19.93 -7.37 -13.82
CA THR A 64 -20.26 -8.73 -13.35
C THR A 64 -19.16 -9.75 -13.63
N ARG A 65 -18.06 -9.34 -14.27
CA ARG A 65 -16.84 -10.15 -14.45
C ARG A 65 -15.61 -9.27 -14.65
N THR A 66 -14.43 -9.89 -14.48
CA THR A 66 -13.14 -9.24 -14.62
C THR A 66 -12.97 -8.51 -15.96
N LEU A 67 -12.52 -7.26 -15.90
CA LEU A 67 -12.05 -6.49 -17.04
C LEU A 67 -10.52 -6.59 -17.11
N THR A 68 -9.98 -7.16 -18.18
CA THR A 68 -8.53 -7.27 -18.39
C THR A 68 -8.06 -6.16 -19.32
N ILE A 69 -7.05 -5.40 -18.90
CA ILE A 69 -6.47 -4.33 -19.71
C ILE A 69 -4.96 -4.55 -19.90
N LYS A 70 -4.48 -4.33 -21.12
CA LYS A 70 -3.07 -4.40 -21.49
C LYS A 70 -2.76 -3.30 -22.51
N GLY A 71 -1.87 -2.38 -22.17
CA GLY A 71 -1.58 -1.21 -23.00
C GLY A 71 -2.80 -0.31 -23.25
N VAL A 72 -3.83 -0.39 -22.43
CA VAL A 72 -5.07 0.42 -22.54
C VAL A 72 -5.22 1.26 -21.27
N HIS A 73 -5.75 2.46 -21.43
CA HIS A 73 -5.95 3.43 -20.36
C HIS A 73 -7.46 3.60 -20.07
N LEU A 74 -7.89 3.31 -18.84
CA LEU A 74 -9.25 3.63 -18.39
C LEU A 74 -9.26 5.03 -17.78
N LEU A 75 -10.12 5.92 -18.26
CA LEU A 75 -10.12 7.34 -17.90
C LEU A 75 -11.51 7.85 -17.52
N GLY A 76 -11.69 8.21 -16.25
CA GLY A 76 -12.86 8.93 -15.74
C GLY A 76 -12.56 10.40 -15.42
N ASN A 77 -13.16 10.91 -14.34
CA ASN A 77 -13.02 12.31 -13.92
C ASN A 77 -11.91 12.47 -12.86
N CYS A 78 -10.69 12.83 -13.27
CA CYS A 78 -9.56 13.02 -12.36
C CYS A 78 -9.70 14.21 -11.39
N ALA A 79 -10.56 15.20 -11.71
CA ALA A 79 -10.88 16.31 -10.81
C ALA A 79 -11.99 15.95 -9.80
N GLY A 80 -12.48 14.71 -9.82
CA GLY A 80 -13.67 14.25 -9.11
C GLY A 80 -13.50 14.03 -7.61
N GLY A 81 -12.57 14.74 -6.95
CA GLY A 81 -12.45 14.71 -5.48
C GLY A 81 -12.32 13.30 -4.93
N PHE A 82 -11.28 12.54 -5.33
CA PHE A 82 -11.05 11.17 -4.88
C PHE A 82 -11.11 10.93 -3.35
N PRO A 83 -10.74 11.88 -2.45
CA PRO A 83 -10.87 11.68 -1.00
C PRO A 83 -12.22 12.15 -0.46
N SER A 84 -13.13 12.65 -1.30
CA SER A 84 -14.43 13.15 -0.85
C SER A 84 -15.32 12.01 -0.36
N ASP A 85 -16.12 12.30 0.67
CA ASP A 85 -17.20 11.43 1.10
C ASP A 85 -18.25 11.23 -0.01
N ALA A 86 -18.42 12.21 -0.89
CA ALA A 86 -19.28 12.13 -2.06
C ALA A 86 -18.53 11.57 -3.28
N ASP A 87 -19.17 10.67 -4.02
CA ASP A 87 -18.61 10.15 -5.27
C ASP A 87 -18.94 11.12 -6.41
N VAL A 88 -17.99 11.99 -6.77
CA VAL A 88 -18.08 12.89 -7.94
C VAL A 88 -17.19 12.41 -9.11
N MET A 89 -17.00 11.10 -9.15
CA MET A 89 -16.33 10.33 -10.21
C MET A 89 -17.31 9.31 -10.81
N PRO A 90 -17.11 8.88 -12.07
CA PRO A 90 -17.82 7.71 -12.59
C PRO A 90 -17.53 6.49 -11.71
N GLY A 91 -18.60 5.82 -11.27
CA GLY A 91 -18.52 4.72 -10.32
C GLY A 91 -18.66 3.36 -11.01
N ILE A 92 -17.95 2.36 -10.53
CA ILE A 92 -18.10 0.95 -10.91
C ILE A 92 -18.64 0.19 -9.70
N ILE A 93 -19.83 -0.40 -9.84
CA ILE A 93 -20.35 -1.38 -8.88
C ILE A 93 -19.76 -2.75 -9.25
N VAL A 94 -18.90 -3.27 -8.38
CA VAL A 94 -18.30 -4.59 -8.55
C VAL A 94 -19.31 -5.64 -8.07
N SER A 95 -19.95 -6.31 -9.02
CA SER A 95 -21.07 -7.23 -8.77
C SER A 95 -20.69 -8.70 -8.94
N HIS A 96 -19.43 -9.03 -8.67
CA HIS A 96 -18.91 -10.39 -8.73
C HIS A 96 -17.73 -10.57 -7.77
N THR A 97 -17.45 -11.83 -7.42
CA THR A 97 -16.38 -12.23 -6.49
C THR A 97 -15.50 -13.34 -7.05
N THR A 98 -15.64 -13.67 -8.33
CA THR A 98 -14.95 -14.80 -9.00
C THR A 98 -13.54 -14.47 -9.50
N GLY A 99 -13.18 -13.19 -9.57
CA GLY A 99 -11.93 -12.67 -10.11
C GLY A 99 -11.75 -11.20 -9.71
N PRO A 100 -10.60 -10.57 -10.02
CA PRO A 100 -10.44 -9.15 -9.74
C PRO A 100 -11.41 -8.31 -10.56
N CYS A 101 -11.75 -7.10 -10.13
CA CYS A 101 -12.57 -6.20 -10.96
C CYS A 101 -11.78 -5.79 -12.20
N ILE A 102 -10.57 -5.25 -12.01
CA ILE A 102 -9.63 -4.91 -13.08
C ILE A 102 -8.36 -5.76 -12.94
N GLU A 103 -8.01 -6.50 -13.99
CA GLU A 103 -6.68 -7.09 -14.12
C GLU A 103 -5.82 -6.17 -15.00
N CYS A 104 -4.86 -5.48 -14.38
CA CYS A 104 -3.90 -4.61 -15.06
C CYS A 104 -2.69 -5.43 -15.50
N ARG A 105 -2.48 -5.52 -16.82
CA ARG A 105 -1.30 -6.13 -17.44
C ARG A 105 -0.34 -5.03 -17.90
N ASP A 106 0.69 -5.41 -18.65
CA ASP A 106 1.74 -4.49 -19.06
C ASP A 106 1.18 -3.19 -19.68
N TRP A 107 1.71 -2.06 -19.23
CA TRP A 107 1.50 -0.72 -19.78
C TRP A 107 0.06 -0.18 -19.71
N SER A 108 -0.78 -0.79 -18.87
CA SER A 108 -2.16 -0.33 -18.66
C SER A 108 -2.27 0.74 -17.57
N SER A 109 -3.33 1.53 -17.59
CA SER A 109 -3.60 2.47 -16.50
C SER A 109 -5.07 2.66 -16.17
N VAL A 110 -5.35 3.10 -14.93
CA VAL A 110 -6.69 3.38 -14.43
C VAL A 110 -6.69 4.73 -13.72
N HIS A 111 -7.50 5.67 -14.20
CA HIS A 111 -7.54 7.03 -13.69
C HIS A 111 -8.96 7.56 -13.48
N GLY A 112 -9.21 8.23 -12.35
CA GLY A 112 -10.45 9.01 -12.16
C GLY A 112 -11.73 8.18 -12.01
N LEU A 113 -11.62 6.96 -11.46
CA LEU A 113 -12.74 6.04 -11.26
C LEU A 113 -12.99 5.77 -9.77
N ALA A 114 -14.26 5.60 -9.39
CA ALA A 114 -14.65 5.04 -8.11
C ALA A 114 -15.05 3.56 -8.27
N PHE A 115 -14.75 2.74 -7.27
CA PHE A 115 -15.17 1.33 -7.19
C PHE A 115 -15.94 1.12 -5.89
N ARG A 116 -17.03 0.36 -5.95
CA ARG A 116 -17.89 0.11 -4.78
C ARG A 116 -18.39 -1.33 -4.76
N TYR A 117 -18.44 -1.90 -3.55
CA TYR A 117 -19.08 -3.18 -3.23
C TYR A 117 -20.32 -2.93 -2.37
N GLU A 118 -21.50 -3.40 -2.78
CA GLU A 118 -22.79 -2.98 -2.18
C GLU A 118 -23.31 -3.87 -1.04
N SER A 119 -22.58 -4.91 -0.62
CA SER A 119 -23.06 -5.87 0.40
C SER A 119 -21.92 -6.62 1.07
N VAL A 120 -20.94 -5.90 1.61
CA VAL A 120 -19.88 -6.55 2.38
C VAL A 120 -20.36 -6.88 3.80
N ASP A 121 -19.84 -7.95 4.38
CA ASP A 121 -20.12 -8.35 5.76
C ASP A 121 -18.82 -8.11 6.54
N TRP A 122 -18.80 -7.13 7.42
CA TRP A 122 -17.62 -6.77 8.17
C TRP A 122 -17.43 -7.65 9.40
N GLU A 123 -18.47 -8.30 9.89
CA GLU A 123 -18.35 -9.22 11.03
C GLU A 123 -17.82 -10.57 10.57
N LYS A 124 -18.27 -11.06 9.41
CA LYS A 124 -17.90 -12.36 8.84
C LYS A 124 -17.63 -12.23 7.34
N PRO A 125 -16.56 -11.52 6.95
CA PRO A 125 -16.29 -11.27 5.55
C PRO A 125 -16.01 -12.56 4.77
N THR A 126 -16.63 -12.66 3.60
CA THR A 126 -16.25 -13.67 2.62
C THR A 126 -15.04 -13.16 1.84
N ARG A 127 -14.02 -14.02 1.70
CA ARG A 127 -12.83 -13.70 0.92
C ARG A 127 -13.17 -13.67 -0.57
N TYR A 128 -12.72 -12.62 -1.27
CA TYR A 128 -12.78 -12.51 -2.72
C TYR A 128 -11.53 -11.82 -3.29
N PRO A 129 -11.25 -11.97 -4.60
CA PRO A 129 -10.09 -11.36 -5.25
C PRO A 129 -10.11 -9.82 -5.20
N PRO A 130 -8.96 -9.17 -5.46
CA PRO A 130 -8.82 -7.74 -5.25
C PRO A 130 -9.60 -6.89 -6.26
N THR A 131 -9.89 -5.63 -5.93
CA THR A 131 -10.47 -4.71 -6.92
C THR A 131 -9.54 -4.51 -8.10
N ILE A 132 -8.26 -4.22 -7.86
CA ILE A 132 -7.24 -4.04 -8.90
C ILE A 132 -6.11 -5.04 -8.66
N LEU A 133 -5.90 -5.94 -9.62
CA LEU A 133 -4.76 -6.85 -9.64
C LEU A 133 -3.65 -6.29 -10.54
N LEU A 134 -2.45 -6.14 -9.99
CA LEU A 134 -1.25 -5.71 -10.72
C LEU A 134 -0.50 -6.96 -11.21
N ALA A 135 -0.56 -7.21 -12.51
CA ALA A 135 -0.06 -8.45 -13.14
C ALA A 135 0.74 -8.17 -14.43
N GLY A 136 1.50 -7.07 -14.42
CA GLY A 136 2.38 -6.63 -15.52
C GLY A 136 3.19 -5.38 -15.16
N ASN A 137 4.11 -4.98 -16.03
CA ASN A 137 5.02 -3.85 -15.80
C ASN A 137 4.43 -2.52 -16.31
N GLY A 138 4.80 -1.40 -15.69
CA GLY A 138 4.47 -0.05 -16.16
C GLY A 138 3.01 0.32 -15.95
N ILE A 139 2.41 -0.22 -14.88
CA ILE A 139 1.03 0.08 -14.50
C ILE A 139 0.98 1.41 -13.75
N SER A 140 0.03 2.27 -14.10
CA SER A 140 -0.25 3.49 -13.32
C SER A 140 -1.70 3.56 -12.88
N ILE A 141 -1.92 3.86 -11.60
CA ILE A 141 -3.24 4.06 -11.02
C ILE A 141 -3.26 5.43 -10.35
N SER A 142 -4.24 6.29 -10.70
CA SER A 142 -4.35 7.56 -9.99
C SER A 142 -5.73 8.19 -9.92
N ASN A 143 -5.98 8.99 -8.88
CA ASN A 143 -7.27 9.65 -8.64
C ASN A 143 -8.39 8.60 -8.56
N VAL A 144 -8.19 7.58 -7.72
CA VAL A 144 -9.09 6.42 -7.60
C VAL A 144 -9.63 6.34 -6.19
N LYS A 145 -10.91 5.97 -6.06
CA LYS A 145 -11.54 5.61 -4.78
C LYS A 145 -12.00 4.16 -4.81
N ILE A 146 -11.72 3.38 -3.79
CA ILE A 146 -12.18 1.98 -3.68
C ILE A 146 -12.84 1.78 -2.33
N TRP A 147 -14.16 1.63 -2.31
CA TRP A 147 -14.95 1.47 -1.09
C TRP A 147 -15.37 0.02 -0.88
N GLY A 148 -15.08 -0.52 0.31
CA GLY A 148 -15.60 -1.81 0.75
C GLY A 148 -14.94 -3.04 0.11
N ALA A 149 -13.74 -2.89 -0.47
CA ALA A 149 -13.05 -4.03 -1.07
C ALA A 149 -12.52 -5.00 0.00
N TYR A 150 -12.53 -6.31 -0.30
CA TYR A 150 -11.81 -7.28 0.53
C TYR A 150 -10.31 -6.97 0.50
N ASP A 151 -9.75 -6.97 -0.71
CA ASP A 151 -8.42 -6.46 -1.00
C ASP A 151 -8.53 -5.36 -2.06
N ALA A 152 -7.86 -4.22 -1.89
CA ALA A 152 -8.00 -3.09 -2.81
C ALA A 152 -7.05 -3.18 -4.01
N ILE A 153 -5.74 -2.93 -3.83
CA ILE A 153 -4.75 -2.93 -4.92
C ILE A 153 -3.62 -3.90 -4.61
N ILE A 154 -3.53 -5.00 -5.36
CA ILE A 154 -2.68 -6.14 -4.99
C ILE A 154 -1.80 -6.57 -6.16
N ALA A 155 -0.51 -6.74 -5.92
CA ALA A 155 0.40 -7.43 -6.84
C ALA A 155 0.13 -8.93 -6.87
N ASP A 156 0.15 -9.53 -8.06
CA ASP A 156 -0.15 -10.95 -8.27
C ASP A 156 0.86 -11.93 -7.62
N GLY A 157 1.99 -11.41 -7.14
CA GLY A 157 3.06 -12.20 -6.56
C GLY A 157 3.71 -13.15 -7.57
N LYS A 158 3.64 -12.83 -8.87
CA LYS A 158 4.21 -13.63 -9.97
C LYS A 158 4.96 -12.75 -10.95
N SER A 159 4.30 -11.71 -11.44
CA SER A 159 4.80 -10.81 -12.48
C SER A 159 5.80 -9.81 -11.91
N ASN A 160 6.75 -9.37 -12.75
CA ASN A 160 7.51 -8.16 -12.43
C ASN A 160 6.61 -6.96 -12.67
N ILE A 161 6.16 -6.32 -11.59
CA ILE A 161 5.31 -5.12 -11.69
C ILE A 161 6.13 -3.85 -12.01
N GLY A 162 7.46 -3.94 -11.95
CA GLY A 162 8.42 -2.93 -12.34
C GLY A 162 8.11 -1.55 -11.80
N ARG A 163 8.08 -0.54 -12.67
CA ARG A 163 7.80 0.86 -12.32
C ARG A 163 6.31 1.13 -12.14
N VAL A 164 5.68 0.40 -11.22
CA VAL A 164 4.28 0.68 -10.83
C VAL A 164 4.19 2.05 -10.16
N ASN A 165 3.18 2.84 -10.54
CA ASN A 165 2.94 4.17 -9.97
C ASN A 165 1.52 4.28 -9.41
N LEU A 166 1.41 4.51 -8.09
CA LEU A 166 0.15 4.74 -7.39
C LEU A 166 0.11 6.19 -6.86
N GLU A 167 -0.92 6.94 -7.21
CA GLU A 167 -1.02 8.35 -6.83
C GLU A 167 -2.46 8.80 -6.54
N ASN A 168 -2.68 9.56 -5.46
CA ASN A 168 -3.99 10.16 -5.16
C ASN A 168 -5.09 9.10 -5.09
N ILE A 169 -4.96 8.19 -4.13
CA ILE A 169 -5.86 7.04 -4.00
C ILE A 169 -6.46 7.04 -2.59
N PHE A 170 -7.78 6.90 -2.51
CA PHE A 170 -8.50 6.77 -1.25
C PHE A 170 -9.15 5.39 -1.14
N LEU A 171 -8.82 4.65 -0.09
CA LEU A 171 -9.25 3.26 0.14
C LEU A 171 -10.09 3.17 1.43
N PRO A 172 -11.35 3.64 1.41
CA PRO A 172 -12.23 3.58 2.56
C PRO A 172 -12.81 2.17 2.82
N GLU A 173 -12.83 1.78 4.09
CA GLU A 173 -13.52 0.58 4.58
C GLU A 173 -13.08 -0.73 3.89
N VAL A 174 -11.78 -0.85 3.63
CA VAL A 174 -11.16 -2.11 3.21
C VAL A 174 -11.29 -3.16 4.32
N VAL A 175 -11.45 -4.43 3.93
CA VAL A 175 -11.65 -5.55 4.87
C VAL A 175 -10.33 -6.22 5.28
N ASN A 176 -9.43 -6.48 4.32
CA ASN A 176 -8.22 -7.27 4.55
C ASN A 176 -6.94 -6.50 4.23
N THR A 177 -6.66 -6.18 2.95
CA THR A 177 -5.42 -5.48 2.58
C THR A 177 -5.70 -4.26 1.69
N GLY A 178 -5.23 -3.08 2.10
CA GLY A 178 -5.32 -1.86 1.30
C GLY A 178 -4.47 -1.96 0.05
N VAL A 179 -3.15 -1.99 0.23
CA VAL A 179 -2.19 -2.13 -0.87
C VAL A 179 -1.18 -3.23 -0.57
N TYR A 180 -0.97 -4.15 -1.50
CA TYR A 180 0.14 -5.11 -1.46
C TYR A 180 1.03 -4.96 -2.70
N LEU A 181 2.29 -4.59 -2.49
CA LEU A 181 3.29 -4.57 -3.54
C LEU A 181 4.37 -5.62 -3.27
N THR A 182 4.68 -6.41 -4.27
CA THR A 182 5.85 -7.29 -4.32
C THR A 182 6.30 -7.45 -5.77
N ARG A 183 7.54 -7.90 -5.97
CA ARG A 183 8.16 -8.16 -7.28
C ARG A 183 8.18 -6.94 -8.18
N ALA A 184 8.48 -5.79 -7.61
CA ALA A 184 8.93 -4.62 -8.36
C ALA A 184 10.47 -4.68 -8.43
N TYR A 185 11.02 -5.06 -9.59
CA TYR A 185 12.49 -5.13 -9.82
C TYR A 185 13.09 -3.82 -10.37
N ASP A 186 12.25 -2.79 -10.42
CA ASP A 186 12.59 -1.39 -10.67
C ASP A 186 12.01 -0.57 -9.50
N ILE A 187 12.03 0.77 -9.60
CA ILE A 187 11.54 1.71 -8.59
C ILE A 187 10.01 1.79 -8.60
N PRO A 188 9.27 1.23 -7.61
CA PRO A 188 7.84 1.48 -7.46
C PRO A 188 7.59 2.78 -6.70
N THR A 189 6.53 3.51 -7.08
CA THR A 189 6.17 4.79 -6.46
C THR A 189 4.77 4.75 -5.85
N MET A 190 4.64 5.30 -4.64
CA MET A 190 3.35 5.59 -4.01
C MET A 190 3.35 7.03 -3.49
N ARG A 191 2.35 7.81 -3.88
CA ARG A 191 2.20 9.20 -3.44
C ARG A 191 0.76 9.50 -3.06
N ASN A 192 0.54 10.00 -1.86
CA ASN A 192 -0.79 10.44 -1.43
C ASN A 192 -1.84 9.30 -1.55
N VAL A 193 -1.51 8.17 -0.93
CA VAL A 193 -2.38 6.98 -0.87
C VAL A 193 -2.85 6.80 0.56
N GLU A 194 -4.16 6.73 0.75
CA GLU A 194 -4.79 6.70 2.05
C GLU A 194 -5.63 5.43 2.21
N VAL A 195 -5.35 4.65 3.26
CA VAL A 195 -6.19 3.54 3.70
C VAL A 195 -6.95 3.98 4.95
N PHE A 196 -8.26 4.16 4.80
CA PHE A 196 -9.09 4.77 5.84
C PHE A 196 -10.18 3.81 6.29
N CYS A 197 -9.97 3.16 7.42
CA CYS A 197 -10.91 2.16 7.93
C CYS A 197 -11.29 2.49 9.36
N THR A 198 -12.59 2.43 9.64
CA THR A 198 -13.14 2.58 11.00
C THR A 198 -13.79 1.30 11.51
N ASN A 199 -13.93 0.30 10.64
CA ASN A 199 -14.51 -0.98 11.01
C ASN A 199 -13.61 -1.81 11.93
N LYS A 200 -14.26 -2.57 12.82
CA LYS A 200 -13.59 -3.38 13.83
C LYS A 200 -12.74 -4.51 13.23
N HIS A 201 -13.20 -5.16 12.17
CA HIS A 201 -12.48 -6.28 11.56
C HIS A 201 -11.11 -5.88 11.01
N PHE A 202 -11.03 -4.73 10.35
CA PHE A 202 -9.77 -4.20 9.84
C PHE A 202 -8.82 -3.79 10.97
N LEU A 203 -9.35 -3.29 12.10
CA LEU A 203 -8.54 -3.02 13.30
C LEU A 203 -7.96 -4.31 13.92
N GLU A 204 -8.69 -5.43 13.82
CA GLU A 204 -8.28 -6.71 14.39
C GLU A 204 -7.40 -7.56 13.45
N HIS A 205 -7.54 -7.38 12.13
CA HIS A 205 -6.92 -8.26 11.13
C HIS A 205 -6.28 -7.54 9.95
N GLY A 206 -6.70 -6.31 9.66
CA GLY A 206 -6.39 -5.59 8.44
C GLY A 206 -4.96 -5.09 8.35
N ILE A 207 -4.46 -5.01 7.11
CA ILE A 207 -3.16 -4.45 6.77
C ILE A 207 -3.37 -3.27 5.82
N GLY A 208 -2.88 -2.09 6.21
CA GLY A 208 -2.94 -0.91 5.35
C GLY A 208 -2.07 -1.07 4.11
N PHE A 209 -0.76 -1.08 4.33
CA PHE A 209 0.24 -1.31 3.30
C PHE A 209 1.09 -2.52 3.62
N LYS A 210 1.17 -3.44 2.65
CA LYS A 210 1.97 -4.64 2.72
C LYS A 210 3.05 -4.61 1.65
N MET A 211 4.28 -4.93 2.03
CA MET A 211 5.44 -4.93 1.14
C MET A 211 6.18 -6.25 1.21
N GLY A 212 6.45 -6.83 0.05
CA GLY A 212 7.31 -8.00 -0.16
C GLY A 212 8.68 -7.61 -0.70
N ARG A 213 9.05 -8.15 -1.86
CA ARG A 213 10.29 -7.78 -2.57
C ARG A 213 10.09 -6.53 -3.41
N LEU A 214 10.76 -5.44 -3.06
CA LEU A 214 10.71 -4.18 -3.81
C LEU A 214 12.12 -3.58 -3.93
N ASP A 215 12.48 -3.19 -5.15
CA ASP A 215 13.76 -2.58 -5.45
C ASP A 215 13.65 -1.03 -5.42
N GLU A 216 14.07 -0.42 -4.32
CA GLU A 216 14.03 1.04 -4.10
C GLU A 216 12.58 1.60 -4.11
N LEU A 217 11.77 1.25 -3.12
CA LEU A 217 10.45 1.85 -2.92
C LEU A 217 10.55 3.36 -2.65
N HIS A 218 9.78 4.16 -3.38
CA HIS A 218 9.57 5.58 -3.10
C HIS A 218 8.12 5.81 -2.64
N ALA A 219 7.89 5.89 -1.33
CA ALA A 219 6.58 6.20 -0.77
C ALA A 219 6.56 7.60 -0.13
N SER A 220 5.53 8.39 -0.41
CA SER A 220 5.38 9.73 0.17
C SER A 220 3.94 10.09 0.50
N ASN A 221 3.72 10.73 1.64
CA ASN A 221 2.40 11.19 2.08
C ASN A 221 1.35 10.07 2.10
N CYS A 222 1.75 8.84 2.42
CA CYS A 222 0.81 7.73 2.57
C CYS A 222 0.28 7.67 4.00
N PHE A 223 -1.00 7.37 4.17
CA PHE A 223 -1.66 7.36 5.47
C PHE A 223 -2.45 6.07 5.68
N VAL A 224 -2.44 5.56 6.91
CA VAL A 224 -3.32 4.46 7.34
C VAL A 224 -3.97 4.83 8.67
N ILE A 225 -5.28 4.61 8.77
CA ILE A 225 -5.99 4.67 10.04
C ILE A 225 -6.75 3.38 10.34
N GLY A 226 -6.75 2.98 11.62
CA GLY A 226 -7.62 1.92 12.14
C GLY A 226 -7.27 0.51 11.68
N ALA A 227 -6.00 0.25 11.31
CA ALA A 227 -5.54 -1.07 10.90
C ALA A 227 -5.01 -1.89 12.08
N HIS A 228 -5.05 -3.22 11.96
CA HIS A 228 -4.20 -4.06 12.82
C HIS A 228 -2.72 -3.76 12.55
N THR A 229 -2.32 -3.70 11.28
CA THR A 229 -0.97 -3.28 10.90
C THR A 229 -1.03 -2.15 9.88
N GLY A 230 -0.42 -1.00 10.18
CA GLY A 230 -0.32 0.12 9.25
C GLY A 230 0.56 -0.23 8.04
N PHE A 231 1.86 -0.40 8.28
CA PHE A 231 2.86 -0.77 7.29
C PHE A 231 3.54 -2.09 7.69
N LEU A 232 3.41 -3.12 6.86
CA LEU A 232 4.01 -4.42 7.05
C LEU A 232 5.10 -4.67 6.00
N PHE A 233 6.33 -4.88 6.46
CA PHE A 233 7.47 -5.26 5.62
C PHE A 233 7.87 -6.70 5.89
N GLU A 234 7.42 -7.60 5.02
CA GLU A 234 7.71 -9.03 5.11
C GLU A 234 8.50 -9.55 3.91
N GLU A 235 9.05 -10.75 4.05
CA GLU A 235 9.76 -11.40 2.95
C GLU A 235 8.76 -12.05 2.00
N ASP A 236 8.83 -11.72 0.71
CA ASP A 236 8.23 -12.56 -0.32
C ASP A 236 9.03 -13.86 -0.36
N LYS A 237 8.40 -14.98 -0.01
CA LYS A 237 9.06 -16.29 0.09
C LYS A 237 9.06 -17.09 -1.21
N GLY A 238 8.58 -16.49 -2.31
CA GLY A 238 8.60 -17.14 -3.62
C GLY A 238 10.02 -17.32 -4.19
N PRO A 239 10.19 -18.13 -5.26
CA PRO A 239 11.49 -18.41 -5.88
C PRO A 239 12.30 -17.17 -6.29
N ASP A 240 11.62 -16.07 -6.63
CA ASP A 240 12.21 -14.77 -6.96
C ASP A 240 11.80 -13.68 -5.95
N GLY A 241 11.45 -14.12 -4.75
CA GLY A 241 11.06 -13.27 -3.63
C GLY A 241 12.26 -12.65 -2.93
N GLY A 242 12.01 -12.00 -1.80
CA GLY A 242 13.00 -11.22 -1.07
C GLY A 242 12.36 -10.12 -0.23
N SER A 243 13.18 -9.17 0.20
CA SER A 243 12.78 -8.06 1.06
C SER A 243 12.76 -6.73 0.32
N THR A 244 12.16 -5.71 0.93
CA THR A 244 12.12 -4.34 0.41
C THR A 244 13.39 -3.56 0.77
N TYR A 245 13.89 -2.74 -0.15
CA TYR A 245 14.68 -1.56 0.23
C TYR A 245 14.05 -0.28 -0.34
N GLY A 246 14.20 0.85 0.34
CA GLY A 246 13.62 2.11 -0.12
C GLY A 246 13.43 3.17 0.97
N GLY A 247 12.67 4.21 0.64
CA GLY A 247 12.37 5.34 1.48
C GLY A 247 10.87 5.63 1.61
N LEU A 248 10.47 6.05 2.81
CA LEU A 248 9.14 6.53 3.14
C LEU A 248 9.28 7.96 3.70
N PHE A 249 8.67 8.92 3.03
CA PHE A 249 8.74 10.34 3.40
C PHE A 249 7.37 10.88 3.80
N ASN A 250 7.25 11.38 5.02
CA ASN A 250 6.01 11.97 5.53
C ASN A 250 4.81 11.00 5.46
N CYS A 251 5.05 9.70 5.64
CA CYS A 251 4.01 8.70 5.79
C CYS A 251 3.61 8.57 7.26
N SER A 252 2.33 8.35 7.53
CA SER A 252 1.77 8.42 8.88
C SER A 252 0.83 7.24 9.18
N THR A 253 0.69 6.91 10.46
CA THR A 253 -0.31 5.96 10.95
C THR A 253 -1.09 6.56 12.11
N ASP A 254 -2.38 6.26 12.17
CA ASP A 254 -3.26 6.66 13.27
C ASP A 254 -4.13 5.49 13.72
N ALA A 255 -4.42 5.39 15.02
CA ALA A 255 -5.31 4.40 15.62
C ALA A 255 -5.02 2.92 15.23
N CYS A 256 -3.81 2.61 14.75
CA CYS A 256 -3.45 1.24 14.37
C CYS A 256 -3.01 0.45 15.61
N VAL A 257 -3.22 -0.88 15.61
CA VAL A 257 -2.62 -1.73 16.66
C VAL A 257 -1.11 -1.65 16.56
N TYR A 258 -0.56 -1.94 15.39
CA TYR A 258 0.85 -1.79 15.06
C TYR A 258 1.03 -0.78 13.94
N GLY A 259 1.85 0.26 14.14
CA GLY A 259 2.16 1.24 13.11
C GLY A 259 2.99 0.62 11.99
N TYR A 260 4.28 0.38 12.26
CA TYR A 260 5.25 -0.23 11.36
C TYR A 260 5.72 -1.56 11.94
N VAL A 261 5.66 -2.62 11.13
CA VAL A 261 6.16 -3.95 11.47
C VAL A 261 7.22 -4.37 10.45
N VAL A 262 8.46 -4.48 10.90
CA VAL A 262 9.62 -4.89 10.08
C VAL A 262 10.09 -6.27 10.56
N ASN A 263 9.60 -7.31 9.90
CA ASN A 263 9.91 -8.71 10.22
C ASN A 263 10.77 -9.42 9.15
N SER A 264 11.23 -8.67 8.15
CA SER A 264 12.10 -9.12 7.06
C SER A 264 13.47 -8.44 7.09
N GLY A 265 14.36 -8.80 6.16
CA GLY A 265 15.65 -8.13 5.95
C GLY A 265 15.52 -6.77 5.27
N ALA A 266 14.43 -6.04 5.49
CA ALA A 266 14.16 -4.78 4.81
C ALA A 266 15.19 -3.71 5.17
N ARG A 267 15.49 -2.82 4.21
CA ARG A 267 16.44 -1.71 4.35
C ARG A 267 15.72 -0.39 4.09
N LEU A 268 15.27 0.27 5.14
CA LEU A 268 14.29 1.35 5.08
C LEU A 268 14.85 2.67 5.62
N ARG A 269 14.51 3.76 4.93
CA ARG A 269 14.66 5.13 5.39
C ARG A 269 13.27 5.71 5.62
N VAL A 270 12.94 6.07 6.85
CA VAL A 270 11.66 6.66 7.24
C VAL A 270 11.94 8.06 7.76
N THR A 271 11.38 9.08 7.12
CA THR A 271 11.67 10.48 7.44
C THR A 271 10.38 11.26 7.62
N ASN A 272 10.30 12.04 8.70
CA ASN A 272 9.11 12.76 9.16
C ASN A 272 7.94 11.82 9.48
N GLY A 273 6.71 12.37 9.51
CA GLY A 273 5.49 11.61 9.77
C GLY A 273 5.07 11.57 11.24
N SER A 274 3.80 11.21 11.43
CA SER A 274 3.17 11.02 12.73
C SER A 274 2.71 9.58 12.86
N TYR A 275 3.15 8.90 13.91
CA TYR A 275 2.87 7.49 14.16
C TYR A 275 2.12 7.36 15.48
N LEU A 276 0.81 7.64 15.45
CA LEU A 276 -0.05 7.73 16.64
C LEU A 276 -0.87 6.44 16.79
N ASN A 277 -0.32 5.45 17.49
CA ASN A 277 -0.85 4.08 17.45
C ASN A 277 -1.48 3.64 18.78
N HIS A 278 -2.45 2.73 18.70
CA HIS A 278 -3.10 2.13 19.86
C HIS A 278 -2.15 1.27 20.68
N PHE A 279 -1.25 0.48 20.06
CA PHE A 279 -0.28 -0.34 20.79
C PHE A 279 1.16 0.06 20.52
N ILE A 280 1.80 -0.42 19.45
CA ILE A 280 3.23 -0.16 19.18
C ILE A 280 3.38 0.58 17.86
N ALA A 281 4.16 1.66 17.83
CA ALA A 281 4.37 2.43 16.61
C ALA A 281 5.42 1.81 15.69
N PHE A 282 6.53 1.29 16.23
CA PHE A 282 7.54 0.57 15.46
C PHE A 282 7.90 -0.75 16.12
N ARG A 283 7.81 -1.85 15.37
CA ARG A 283 8.24 -3.18 15.78
C ARG A 283 9.27 -3.74 14.81
N VAL A 284 10.47 -4.03 15.31
CA VAL A 284 11.59 -4.58 14.51
C VAL A 284 12.05 -5.89 15.12
N SER A 285 12.06 -6.96 14.31
CA SER A 285 12.27 -8.31 14.83
C SER A 285 13.08 -9.23 13.91
N ASN A 286 13.92 -8.68 13.04
CA ASN A 286 14.70 -9.47 12.08
C ASN A 286 16.19 -9.07 12.12
N PRO A 287 17.13 -10.02 12.28
CA PRO A 287 18.56 -9.73 12.45
C PRO A 287 19.23 -9.08 11.23
N ASN A 288 18.57 -9.08 10.07
CA ASN A 288 19.05 -8.45 8.85
C ASN A 288 18.35 -7.12 8.55
N ALA A 289 17.37 -6.71 9.36
CA ALA A 289 16.66 -5.45 9.16
C ALA A 289 17.61 -4.26 9.35
N THR A 290 17.53 -3.30 8.43
CA THR A 290 18.12 -1.97 8.55
C THR A 290 17.01 -0.92 8.52
N LEU A 291 16.90 -0.12 9.56
CA LEU A 291 15.88 0.93 9.66
C LEU A 291 16.50 2.23 10.16
N VAL A 292 16.28 3.32 9.43
CA VAL A 292 16.59 4.67 9.89
C VAL A 292 15.27 5.42 10.00
N VAL A 293 14.97 5.95 11.18
CA VAL A 293 13.80 6.81 11.43
C VAL A 293 14.31 8.18 11.89
N ASP A 294 13.95 9.22 11.15
CA ASP A 294 14.42 10.59 11.40
C ASP A 294 13.27 11.60 11.46
N GLY A 295 13.26 12.47 12.48
CA GLY A 295 12.33 13.61 12.56
C GLY A 295 10.87 13.22 12.80
N ALA A 296 10.60 12.06 13.40
CA ALA A 296 9.26 11.52 13.58
C ALA A 296 8.59 11.93 14.92
N ILE A 297 7.27 12.08 14.91
CA ILE A 297 6.45 12.04 16.14
C ILE A 297 5.92 10.62 16.32
N ILE A 298 6.32 9.96 17.40
CA ILE A 298 6.03 8.55 17.67
C ILE A 298 5.25 8.46 18.96
N GLN A 299 4.00 7.98 18.88
CA GLN A 299 3.14 7.77 20.04
C GLN A 299 2.56 6.36 20.09
N ALA A 300 2.54 5.81 21.29
CA ALA A 300 1.81 4.60 21.62
C ALA A 300 0.88 4.81 22.81
N ASN A 301 -0.31 4.21 22.77
CA ASN A 301 -1.25 4.28 23.89
C ASN A 301 -1.02 3.11 24.86
N GLY A 302 -1.26 1.87 24.43
CA GLY A 302 -1.34 0.68 25.27
C GLY A 302 -0.02 -0.03 25.56
N ASP A 303 1.02 0.16 24.75
CA ASP A 303 2.27 -0.61 24.83
C ASP A 303 3.50 0.28 24.53
N HIS A 304 4.68 -0.30 24.31
CA HIS A 304 5.89 0.45 23.99
C HIS A 304 5.72 1.31 22.74
N ALA A 305 6.29 2.52 22.70
CA ALA A 305 6.27 3.29 21.45
C ALA A 305 7.11 2.61 20.37
N ILE A 306 8.29 2.09 20.75
CA ILE A 306 9.18 1.34 19.87
C ILE A 306 9.58 0.02 20.54
N GLN A 307 9.51 -1.08 19.81
CA GLN A 307 9.97 -2.40 20.25
C GLN A 307 10.98 -2.99 19.28
N ILE A 308 12.18 -3.32 19.78
CA ILE A 308 13.23 -3.98 19.01
C ILE A 308 13.59 -5.30 19.70
N THR A 309 13.22 -6.41 19.06
CA THR A 309 13.59 -7.76 19.55
C THR A 309 14.76 -8.35 18.79
N ASP A 310 15.00 -7.91 17.55
CA ASP A 310 16.19 -8.25 16.78
C ASP A 310 16.37 -7.25 15.63
N CYS A 311 17.62 -6.94 15.28
CA CYS A 311 17.95 -6.07 14.15
C CYS A 311 19.42 -6.19 13.72
N GLY A 312 19.69 -5.83 12.47
CA GLY A 312 21.05 -5.62 11.97
C GLY A 312 21.56 -4.24 12.33
N ASN A 313 20.83 -3.20 11.91
CA ASN A 313 21.17 -1.80 12.17
C ASN A 313 19.91 -0.92 12.27
N VAL A 314 19.67 -0.32 13.43
CA VAL A 314 18.51 0.57 13.65
C VAL A 314 18.96 1.90 14.20
N ILE A 315 18.46 2.99 13.62
CA ILE A 315 18.75 4.36 14.03
C ILE A 315 17.43 5.09 14.22
N PHE A 316 17.27 5.72 15.38
CA PHE A 316 16.23 6.72 15.63
C PHE A 316 16.93 8.05 15.93
N SER A 317 16.67 9.06 15.10
CA SER A 317 17.27 10.40 15.23
C SER A 317 16.22 11.51 15.23
N ALA A 318 16.42 12.52 16.08
CA ALA A 318 15.58 13.72 16.12
C ALA A 318 14.06 13.43 16.28
N CYS A 319 13.70 12.32 16.93
CA CYS A 319 12.30 11.93 17.13
C CYS A 319 11.74 12.45 18.46
N ARG A 320 10.44 12.77 18.49
CA ARG A 320 9.67 12.87 19.73
C ARG A 320 8.99 11.53 20.00
N ILE A 321 9.33 10.89 21.11
CA ILE A 321 8.83 9.57 21.51
C ILE A 321 7.96 9.77 22.74
N GLN A 322 6.66 9.55 22.57
CA GLN A 322 5.66 9.89 23.58
C GLN A 322 4.68 8.76 23.86
N LYS A 323 4.01 8.90 25.01
CA LYS A 323 2.94 8.01 25.45
C LYS A 323 1.69 8.86 25.66
N ALA A 324 0.53 8.39 25.21
CA ALA A 324 -0.72 9.12 25.39
C ALA A 324 -1.19 9.16 26.85
N PHE A 325 -0.81 8.16 27.64
CA PHE A 325 -1.25 7.97 29.02
C PHE A 325 -0.08 7.51 29.90
N LYS A 326 -0.13 7.83 31.21
CA LYS A 326 0.83 7.31 32.19
C LYS A 326 0.81 5.78 32.20
N ASN A 327 1.94 5.13 31.97
CA ASN A 327 2.08 3.67 32.04
C ASN A 327 3.50 3.25 32.44
N ALA A 328 3.65 2.73 33.66
CA ALA A 328 4.93 2.33 34.23
C ALA A 328 5.56 1.10 33.56
N SER A 329 4.77 0.30 32.81
CA SER A 329 5.24 -0.93 32.15
C SER A 329 5.52 -0.73 30.66
N ALA A 330 5.21 0.44 30.09
CA ALA A 330 5.32 0.70 28.66
C ALA A 330 6.37 1.77 28.35
N TYR A 331 7.58 1.31 28.04
CA TYR A 331 8.72 2.14 27.63
C TYR A 331 8.47 2.95 26.36
N GLY A 332 9.11 4.11 26.25
CA GLY A 332 9.29 4.79 24.97
C GLY A 332 10.04 3.90 23.97
N MET A 333 11.08 3.20 24.42
CA MET A 333 11.79 2.23 23.59
C MET A 333 12.20 0.99 24.39
N HIS A 334 11.75 -0.19 23.95
CA HIS A 334 12.03 -1.46 24.59
C HIS A 334 12.92 -2.33 23.70
N ILE A 335 14.18 -2.52 24.11
CA ILE A 335 15.22 -3.22 23.35
C ILE A 335 15.62 -4.50 24.07
N THR A 336 15.40 -5.64 23.43
CA THR A 336 15.77 -6.97 23.97
C THR A 336 16.71 -7.76 23.07
N GLY A 337 17.04 -7.24 21.89
CA GLY A 337 17.96 -7.88 20.95
C GLY A 337 18.40 -6.94 19.83
N GLY A 338 19.32 -7.42 19.00
CA GLY A 338 19.87 -6.70 17.86
C GLY A 338 21.35 -6.32 18.00
N LYS A 339 21.95 -5.96 16.87
CA LYS A 339 23.39 -5.70 16.77
C LYS A 339 23.73 -4.24 16.98
N ASN A 340 23.36 -3.37 16.03
CA ASN A 340 23.69 -1.95 16.08
C ASN A 340 22.41 -1.12 16.28
N ILE A 341 22.30 -0.42 17.41
CA ILE A 341 21.15 0.44 17.72
C ILE A 341 21.65 1.81 18.15
N VAL A 342 21.22 2.86 17.46
CA VAL A 342 21.58 4.25 17.76
C VAL A 342 20.31 5.05 18.05
N ILE A 343 20.29 5.70 19.20
CA ILE A 343 19.25 6.63 19.62
C ILE A 343 19.94 7.98 19.83
N THR A 344 19.58 8.99 19.04
CA THR A 344 20.28 10.28 19.13
C THR A 344 19.39 11.49 18.89
N GLY A 345 19.53 12.53 19.71
CA GLY A 345 18.75 13.76 19.55
C GLY A 345 17.25 13.58 19.77
N CYS A 346 16.82 12.47 20.40
CA CYS A 346 15.41 12.20 20.64
C CYS A 346 14.91 12.83 21.95
N THR A 347 13.62 13.15 22.01
CA THR A 347 12.95 13.56 23.25
C THR A 347 11.98 12.47 23.68
N PHE A 348 12.03 12.08 24.95
CA PHE A 348 11.14 11.10 25.57
C PHE A 348 10.23 11.79 26.58
N ASP A 349 8.91 11.61 26.43
CA ASP A 349 7.91 12.23 27.30
C ASP A 349 7.79 11.56 28.68
N ALA A 350 7.30 12.31 29.66
CA ALA A 350 7.19 11.92 31.07
C ALA A 350 6.10 10.88 31.40
N PHE A 351 5.44 10.29 30.40
CA PHE A 351 4.27 9.41 30.60
C PHE A 351 4.62 7.92 30.69
N GLY A 352 5.90 7.57 30.66
CA GLY A 352 6.37 6.22 30.94
C GLY A 352 7.89 6.18 31.04
N PRO A 353 8.48 5.01 31.33
CA PRO A 353 9.92 4.81 31.24
C PRO A 353 10.49 5.19 29.87
N GLY A 354 11.73 5.69 29.83
CA GLY A 354 12.37 6.09 28.59
C GLY A 354 12.83 4.90 27.74
N VAL A 355 14.05 4.39 28.01
CA VAL A 355 14.68 3.28 27.27
C VAL A 355 14.92 2.08 28.19
N PHE A 356 14.49 0.90 27.77
CA PHE A 356 14.89 -0.38 28.37
C PHE A 356 15.93 -1.08 27.49
N LEU A 357 17.01 -1.55 28.11
CA LEU A 357 18.04 -2.37 27.51
C LEU A 357 18.11 -3.71 28.24
N GLY A 358 17.98 -4.82 27.52
CA GLY A 358 18.18 -6.14 28.10
C GLY A 358 18.36 -7.23 27.05
N GLY A 359 18.34 -8.48 27.50
CA GLY A 359 18.41 -9.64 26.63
C GLY A 359 19.71 -9.74 25.85
N LYS A 360 19.63 -9.86 24.52
CA LYS A 360 20.77 -10.11 23.63
C LYS A 360 21.22 -8.89 22.83
N ALA A 361 20.79 -7.69 23.20
CA ALA A 361 21.24 -6.48 22.52
C ALA A 361 22.74 -6.27 22.80
N SER A 362 23.52 -5.87 21.78
CA SER A 362 24.99 -5.91 21.89
C SER A 362 25.70 -4.58 21.69
N LYS A 363 25.23 -3.70 20.78
CA LYS A 363 25.83 -2.38 20.57
C LYS A 363 24.73 -1.33 20.53
N VAL A 364 24.44 -0.77 21.70
CA VAL A 364 23.45 0.30 21.85
C VAL A 364 24.14 1.59 22.22
N THR A 365 23.76 2.69 21.57
CA THR A 365 24.24 4.04 21.89
C THR A 365 23.05 4.97 22.07
N VAL A 366 23.01 5.65 23.22
CA VAL A 366 22.00 6.66 23.55
C VAL A 366 22.73 7.98 23.80
N THR A 367 22.54 8.98 22.94
CA THR A 367 23.32 10.23 22.98
C THR A 367 22.46 11.44 22.70
N ASN A 368 22.73 12.56 23.36
CA ASN A 368 22.03 13.83 23.11
C ASN A 368 20.49 13.72 23.21
N CYS A 369 19.97 12.79 24.01
CA CYS A 369 18.53 12.63 24.21
C CYS A 369 18.05 13.43 25.43
N ILE A 370 16.82 13.92 25.36
CA ILE A 370 16.12 14.59 26.46
C ILE A 370 15.10 13.61 27.03
N PHE A 371 15.09 13.43 28.35
CA PHE A 371 14.08 12.65 29.07
C PHE A 371 13.30 13.60 29.97
N GLU A 372 12.02 13.78 29.65
CA GLU A 372 11.11 14.62 30.42
C GLU A 372 10.60 13.88 31.67
N GLY A 373 10.37 14.62 32.76
CA GLY A 373 9.79 14.09 34.00
C GLY A 373 10.77 13.39 34.94
N GLU A 374 10.32 13.21 36.19
CA GLU A 374 11.09 12.56 37.27
C GLU A 374 10.44 11.24 37.77
N ASP A 375 9.21 10.96 37.34
CA ASP A 375 8.38 9.84 37.85
C ASP A 375 8.85 8.45 37.39
N PHE A 376 9.68 8.35 36.33
CA PHE A 376 10.03 7.10 35.68
C PHE A 376 11.54 6.97 35.40
N PRO A 377 12.07 5.73 35.31
CA PRO A 377 13.45 5.52 34.90
C PRO A 377 13.67 6.05 33.47
N LYS A 378 14.71 6.85 33.29
CA LYS A 378 15.10 7.43 32.00
C LYS A 378 15.72 6.37 31.11
N VAL A 379 16.67 5.62 31.65
CA VAL A 379 17.30 4.46 31.03
C VAL A 379 17.38 3.35 32.08
N GLU A 380 16.84 2.18 31.76
CA GLU A 380 17.00 0.96 32.54
C GLU A 380 17.88 -0.01 31.78
N ASP A 381 19.07 -0.26 32.31
CA ASP A 381 20.06 -1.15 31.72
C ASP A 381 20.12 -2.48 32.48
N ARG A 382 19.83 -3.57 31.77
CA ARG A 382 19.81 -4.97 32.23
C ARG A 382 20.64 -5.85 31.30
N LEU A 383 21.61 -5.28 30.58
CA LEU A 383 22.57 -6.05 29.80
C LEU A 383 23.60 -6.70 30.75
N ASP A 384 23.92 -7.97 30.48
CA ASP A 384 24.89 -8.75 31.24
C ASP A 384 26.35 -8.44 30.86
#